data_AF-A0A167DYR5-F1
#
_entry.id   AF-A0A167DYR5-F1
#
_cell.length_a   1.000
_cell.length_b   1.000
_cell.length_c   1.000
_cell.angle_alpha   90.00
_cell.angle_beta   90.00
_cell.angle_gamma   90.00
#
_symmetry.space_group_name_H-M   'P 1'
#
loop_
_entity.id
_entity.type
_entity.pdbx_description
1 polymer ?
#
loop_
_entity_poly.entity_id
_entity_poly.type
_entity_poly.pdbx_seq_one_letter_code
_entity_poly.pdbx_strand_id
1 'polypeptide(L)'
;MLLKHLYKRLYMKRLLFITTMVSSACSFSANAAMDIWTFQHRANIDAQMQGRCIYQTPVYNYTARNHWAYENRLITARAAEWGNTFGFYPVIDIFTGEISAVCSAGRS
;
A
#
# COMPACT_ATOMS: atom_id res chain seq x y z
N MET A 1 -42.57 23.38 -36.43
CA MET A 1 -42.50 23.20 -34.96
C MET A 1 -41.89 21.85 -34.54
N LEU A 2 -42.13 20.75 -35.27
CA LEU A 2 -41.59 19.40 -35.00
C LEU A 2 -40.04 19.28 -35.00
N LEU A 3 -39.34 20.00 -35.89
CA LEU A 3 -37.86 19.91 -35.98
C LEU A 3 -37.15 20.33 -34.67
N LYS A 4 -37.68 21.34 -33.96
CA LYS A 4 -37.08 21.83 -32.71
C LYS A 4 -37.18 20.79 -31.57
N HIS A 5 -38.24 19.97 -31.56
CA HIS A 5 -38.42 18.91 -30.57
C HIS A 5 -37.49 17.71 -30.82
N LEU A 6 -37.27 17.36 -32.09
CA LEU A 6 -36.33 16.30 -32.46
C LEU A 6 -34.88 16.69 -32.13
N TYR A 7 -34.50 17.95 -32.39
CA TYR A 7 -33.17 18.46 -32.07
C TYR A 7 -32.88 18.46 -30.55
N LYS A 8 -33.85 18.89 -29.73
CA LYS A 8 -33.74 18.82 -28.25
C LYS A 8 -33.59 17.39 -27.73
N ARG A 9 -34.34 16.44 -28.30
CA ARG A 9 -34.26 15.01 -27.92
C ARG A 9 -32.92 14.38 -28.28
N LEU A 10 -32.34 14.72 -29.43
CA LEU A 10 -31.02 14.25 -29.86
C LEU A 10 -29.89 14.87 -29.01
N TYR A 11 -30.01 16.14 -28.64
CA TYR A 11 -29.03 16.84 -27.80
C TYR A 11 -29.00 16.30 -26.37
N MET A 12 -30.15 16.05 -25.73
CA MET A 12 -30.21 15.45 -24.39
C MET A 12 -29.61 14.03 -24.33
N LYS A 13 -29.82 13.21 -25.37
CA LYS A 13 -29.23 11.86 -25.43
C LYS A 13 -27.72 11.89 -25.57
N ARG A 14 -27.17 12.79 -26.40
CA ARG A 14 -25.71 12.98 -26.51
C ARG A 14 -25.09 13.53 -25.23
N LEU A 15 -25.77 14.45 -24.54
CA LEU A 15 -25.31 14.97 -23.25
C LEU A 15 -25.26 13.87 -22.18
N LEU A 16 -26.27 13.01 -22.12
CA LEU A 16 -26.36 11.86 -21.20
C LEU A 16 -25.25 10.83 -21.43
N PHE A 17 -24.87 10.58 -22.69
CA PHE A 17 -23.77 9.66 -23.02
C PHE A 17 -22.38 10.21 -22.63
N ILE A 18 -22.19 11.52 -22.67
CA ILE A 18 -20.91 12.15 -22.31
C ILE A 18 -20.72 12.17 -20.79
N THR A 19 -21.80 12.36 -20.02
CA THR A 19 -21.73 12.37 -18.55
C THR A 19 -21.42 11.02 -17.93
N THR A 20 -21.84 9.90 -18.54
CA THR A 20 -21.57 8.56 -17.98
C THR A 20 -20.13 8.08 -18.20
N MET A 21 -19.43 8.64 -19.19
CA MET A 21 -18.06 8.23 -19.51
C MET A 21 -17.02 8.85 -18.56
N VAL A 22 -17.34 9.99 -17.93
CA VAL A 22 -16.41 10.73 -17.05
C VAL A 22 -16.35 10.13 -15.63
N SER A 23 -17.38 9.40 -15.18
CA SER A 23 -17.43 8.83 -13.82
C SER A 23 -16.60 7.56 -13.61
N SER A 24 -15.98 6.99 -14.65
CA SER A 24 -15.14 5.78 -14.53
C SER A 24 -13.65 6.04 -14.26
N ALA A 25 -13.23 7.30 -14.11
CA ALA A 25 -11.86 7.63 -13.68
C ALA A 25 -11.69 7.52 -12.15
N CYS A 26 -12.40 6.61 -11.49
CA CYS A 26 -12.16 6.29 -10.08
C CYS A 26 -10.70 5.88 -9.93
N SER A 27 -9.92 6.77 -9.32
CA SER A 27 -8.50 6.63 -9.04
C SER A 27 -8.24 5.33 -8.28
N PHE A 28 -7.77 4.30 -8.99
CA PHE A 28 -7.31 3.07 -8.37
C PHE A 28 -5.94 3.34 -7.76
N SER A 29 -5.88 3.68 -6.47
CA SER A 29 -4.63 3.72 -5.71
C SER A 29 -4.22 2.28 -5.39
N ALA A 30 -3.56 1.62 -6.34
CA ALA A 30 -2.87 0.37 -6.06
C ALA A 30 -1.62 0.69 -5.22
N ASN A 31 -1.72 0.52 -3.89
CA ASN A 31 -0.54 0.47 -3.06
C ASN A 31 0.24 -0.81 -3.42
N ALA A 32 1.28 -0.65 -4.23
CA ALA A 32 2.14 -1.75 -4.62
C ALA A 32 2.86 -2.30 -3.38
N ALA A 33 2.89 -3.63 -3.24
CA ALA A 33 3.64 -4.30 -2.18
C ALA A 33 5.10 -3.84 -2.20
N MET A 34 5.66 -3.54 -1.02
CA MET A 34 7.05 -3.15 -0.89
C MET A 34 7.96 -4.31 -1.32
N ASP A 35 8.79 -4.05 -2.33
CA ASP A 35 9.79 -5.01 -2.79
C ASP A 35 10.97 -5.14 -1.82
N ILE A 36 11.82 -6.14 -2.06
CA ILE A 36 12.97 -6.41 -1.20
C ILE A 36 13.93 -5.23 -1.11
N TRP A 37 14.16 -4.50 -2.22
CA TRP A 37 15.10 -3.38 -2.25
C TRP A 37 14.59 -2.21 -1.43
N THR A 38 13.32 -1.87 -1.59
CA THR A 38 12.66 -0.81 -0.83
C THR A 38 12.61 -1.17 0.64
N PHE A 39 12.32 -2.43 0.97
CA PHE A 39 12.29 -2.91 2.36
C PHE A 39 13.66 -2.83 3.03
N GLN A 40 14.72 -3.29 2.37
CA GLN A 40 16.10 -3.20 2.85
C GLN A 40 16.56 -1.74 3.01
N HIS A 41 16.27 -0.90 2.01
CA HIS A 41 16.61 0.50 2.06
C HIS A 41 15.92 1.19 3.24
N ARG A 42 14.63 0.92 3.43
CA ARG A 42 13.84 1.45 4.53
C ARG A 42 14.34 0.98 5.90
N ALA A 43 14.74 -0.29 6.02
CA ALA A 43 15.35 -0.83 7.23
C ALA A 43 16.63 -0.08 7.64
N ASN A 44 17.49 0.24 6.66
CA ASN A 44 18.73 0.97 6.91
C ASN A 44 18.46 2.41 7.37
N ILE A 45 17.50 3.09 6.75
CA ILE A 45 17.10 4.45 7.13
C ILE A 45 16.47 4.45 8.53
N ASP A 46 15.53 3.56 8.78
CA ASP A 46 14.76 3.54 10.03
C ASP A 46 15.62 3.16 11.25
N ALA A 47 16.68 2.35 11.04
CA ALA A 47 17.65 2.04 12.07
C ALA A 47 18.48 3.26 12.54
N GLN A 48 18.58 4.30 11.71
CA GLN A 48 19.33 5.52 12.03
C GLN A 48 18.46 6.65 12.59
N MET A 49 17.13 6.51 12.53
CA MET A 49 16.20 7.54 13.00
C MET A 49 15.98 7.46 14.50
N GLN A 50 16.44 8.48 15.24
CA GLN A 50 16.12 8.60 16.67
C GLN A 50 14.60 8.59 16.89
N GLY A 51 14.15 7.83 17.89
CA GLY A 51 12.73 7.70 18.20
C GLY A 51 11.99 6.65 17.37
N ARG A 52 12.58 6.16 16.27
CA ARG A 52 12.03 5.07 15.46
C ARG A 52 12.64 3.74 15.92
N CYS A 53 11.84 2.67 15.89
CA CYS A 53 12.28 1.33 16.29
C CYS A 53 12.84 1.20 17.73
N ILE A 54 12.40 2.05 18.67
CA ILE A 54 12.85 1.99 20.08
C ILE A 54 12.45 0.66 20.73
N TYR A 55 11.23 0.18 20.46
CA TYR A 55 10.69 -1.04 21.03
C TYR A 55 10.96 -2.21 20.10
N GLN A 56 11.93 -3.04 20.49
CA GLN A 56 12.23 -4.28 19.80
C GLN A 56 11.14 -5.30 20.10
N THR A 57 10.66 -5.94 19.04
CA THR A 57 9.74 -7.07 19.14
C THR A 57 10.53 -8.35 19.46
N PRO A 58 10.03 -9.22 20.36
CA PRO A 58 10.65 -10.52 20.61
C PRO A 58 10.89 -11.33 19.33
N VAL A 59 11.96 -12.13 19.30
CA VAL A 59 12.42 -12.93 18.15
C VAL A 59 11.28 -13.76 17.51
N TYR A 60 10.40 -14.37 18.31
CA TYR A 60 9.30 -15.18 17.76
C TYR A 60 8.21 -14.37 17.05
N ASN A 61 8.12 -13.06 17.30
CA ASN A 61 7.01 -12.21 16.85
C ASN A 61 7.34 -11.49 15.53
N TYR A 62 8.61 -11.28 15.17
CA TYR A 62 8.95 -10.65 13.88
C TYR A 62 8.57 -11.53 12.67
N THR A 63 8.69 -12.85 12.79
CA THR A 63 8.34 -13.79 11.70
C THR A 63 6.84 -13.76 11.43
N ALA A 64 6.03 -13.73 12.49
CA ALA A 64 4.58 -13.61 12.38
C ALA A 64 4.17 -12.27 11.72
N ARG A 65 4.86 -11.17 12.04
CA ARG A 65 4.64 -9.86 11.41
C ARG A 65 4.99 -9.86 9.93
N ASN A 66 6.11 -10.46 9.54
CA ASN A 66 6.48 -10.61 8.13
C ASN A 66 5.48 -11.45 7.36
N HIS A 67 5.03 -12.57 7.94
CA HIS A 67 4.00 -13.41 7.34
C HIS A 67 2.69 -12.64 7.17
N TRP A 68 2.21 -11.96 8.21
CA TRP A 68 0.99 -11.15 8.13
C TRP A 68 1.10 -10.05 7.07
N ALA A 69 2.22 -9.31 7.02
CA ALA A 69 2.42 -8.25 6.03
C ALA A 69 2.47 -8.79 4.59
N TYR A 70 3.02 -9.99 4.40
CA TYR A 70 3.01 -10.67 3.11
C TYR A 70 1.59 -11.09 2.68
N GLU A 71 0.84 -11.74 3.56
CA GLU A 71 -0.55 -12.16 3.30
C GLU A 71 -1.45 -10.96 2.95
N ASN A 72 -1.20 -9.81 3.59
CA ASN A 72 -1.91 -8.56 3.33
C ASN A 72 -1.34 -7.73 2.16
N ARG A 73 -0.43 -8.30 1.36
CA ARG A 73 0.16 -7.66 0.17
C ARG A 73 0.89 -6.33 0.46
N LEU A 74 1.36 -6.13 1.69
CA LEU A 74 2.12 -4.94 2.08
C LEU A 74 3.60 -5.09 1.70
N ILE A 75 4.12 -6.31 1.70
CA ILE A 75 5.48 -6.65 1.27
C ILE A 75 5.46 -7.85 0.32
N THR A 76 6.49 -7.95 -0.52
CA THR A 76 6.70 -9.13 -1.37
C THR A 76 7.17 -10.35 -0.56
N ALA A 77 6.98 -11.56 -1.11
CA ALA A 77 7.50 -12.79 -0.50
C ALA A 77 9.01 -12.72 -0.22
N ARG A 78 9.79 -12.16 -1.16
CA ARG A 78 11.24 -11.98 -1.02
C ARG A 78 11.60 -11.02 0.11
N ALA A 79 10.83 -9.96 0.31
CA ALA A 79 11.03 -9.05 1.43
C ALA A 79 10.73 -9.74 2.78
N ALA A 80 9.66 -10.54 2.85
CA ALA A 80 9.32 -11.32 4.04
C ALA A 80 10.41 -12.36 4.39
N GLU A 81 10.90 -13.09 3.39
CA GLU A 81 11.98 -14.08 3.56
C GLU A 81 13.28 -13.43 4.02
N TRP A 82 13.67 -12.32 3.40
CA TRP A 82 14.84 -11.55 3.81
C TRP A 82 14.67 -11.03 5.24
N GLY A 83 13.51 -10.44 5.57
CA GLY A 83 13.21 -9.98 6.92
C GLY A 83 13.31 -11.11 7.95
N ASN A 84 12.80 -12.30 7.62
CA ASN A 84 12.90 -13.47 8.49
C ASN A 84 14.35 -13.92 8.72
N THR A 85 15.15 -13.90 7.66
CA THR A 85 16.56 -14.36 7.67
C THR A 85 17.46 -13.40 8.46
N PHE A 86 17.26 -12.09 8.30
CA PHE A 86 18.12 -11.07 8.87
C PHE A 86 17.55 -10.41 10.15
N GLY A 87 16.38 -10.86 10.61
CA GLY A 87 15.76 -10.35 11.83
C GLY A 87 15.20 -8.94 11.70
N PHE A 88 14.52 -8.65 10.58
CA PHE A 88 13.81 -7.39 10.33
C PHE A 88 12.31 -7.62 10.14
N TYR A 89 11.49 -6.65 10.53
CA TYR A 89 10.04 -6.69 10.38
C TYR A 89 9.43 -5.32 10.06
N PRO A 90 8.30 -5.29 9.33
CA PRO A 90 7.54 -4.07 9.14
C PRO A 90 6.79 -3.69 10.42
N VAL A 91 6.80 -2.40 10.74
CA VAL A 91 5.87 -1.77 11.67
C VAL A 91 4.73 -1.18 10.84
N ILE A 92 3.52 -1.63 11.14
CA ILE A 92 2.32 -1.20 10.44
C ILE A 92 1.66 -0.10 11.25
N ASP A 93 1.37 1.02 10.61
CA ASP A 93 0.51 2.04 11.17
C ASP A 93 -0.92 1.51 11.24
N ILE A 94 -1.52 1.49 12.42
CA ILE A 94 -2.84 0.90 12.64
C ILE A 94 -3.99 1.74 12.05
N PHE A 95 -3.75 3.01 11.75
CA PHE A 95 -4.74 3.92 11.19
C PHE A 95 -4.72 3.90 9.67
N THR A 96 -3.54 3.81 9.06
CA THR A 96 -3.41 3.78 7.59
C THR A 96 -3.32 2.37 7.02
N GLY A 97 -2.93 1.38 7.83
CA GLY A 97 -2.62 0.02 7.37
C GLY A 97 -1.32 -0.06 6.56
N GLU A 98 -0.55 1.02 6.50
CA GLU A 98 0.69 1.09 5.72
C GLU A 98 1.93 0.83 6.59
N ILE A 99 3.04 0.50 5.92
CA ILE A 99 4.32 0.32 6.60
C ILE A 99 4.87 1.69 7.00
N SER A 100 4.86 1.97 8.31
CA SER A 100 5.43 3.20 8.87
C SER A 100 6.94 3.12 9.05
N ALA A 101 7.46 1.93 9.36
CA ALA A 101 8.88 1.67 9.51
C ALA A 101 9.25 0.20 9.24
N VAL A 102 10.54 -0.09 9.06
CA VAL A 102 11.12 -1.44 9.09
C VAL A 102 12.16 -1.51 10.20
N CYS A 103 11.94 -2.35 11.19
CA CYS A 103 12.74 -2.41 12.41
C CYS A 103 13.48 -3.73 12.55
N SER A 104 14.62 -3.70 13.23
CA SER A 104 15.33 -4.92 13.65
C SER A 104 14.70 -5.52 14.90
N ALA A 105 14.64 -6.84 15.00
CA ALA A 105 14.24 -7.58 16.19
C ALA A 105 15.27 -7.58 17.32
N GLY A 106 16.39 -6.85 17.16
CA GLY A 106 17.56 -6.96 18.02
C GLY A 106 18.41 -8.17 17.62
N ARG A 107 19.72 -8.09 17.85
CA ARG A 107 20.57 -9.29 17.80
C ARG A 107 20.23 -10.13 19.02
N SER A 108 19.95 -11.42 18.82
CA SER A 108 20.10 -12.41 19.88
C SER A 108 21.58 -12.55 20.24
#